data_AF-A0A2M7IGQ9-F1
#
_entry.id   AF-A0A2M7IGQ9-F1
#
_cell.length_a   1.000
_cell.length_b   1.000
_cell.length_c   1.000
_cell.angle_alpha   90.00
_cell.angle_beta   90.00
_cell.angle_gamma   90.00
#
_symmetry.space_group_name_H-M   'P 1'
#
loop_
_entity.id
_entity.type
_entity.pdbx_description
1 polymer ?
#
loop_
_entity_poly.entity_id
_entity_poly.type
_entity_poly.pdbx_seq_one_letter_code
_entity_poly.pdbx_strand_id
1 'polypeptide(L)' 'MGINNKKIIILLGPPGSGKGTQATLLAEKLDLYYFETSNIIEMAVHSHRAEEYVEADGQKYTF' A
#
# COMPACT_ATOMS: atom_id res chain seq x y z
N MET A 1 28.53 16.98 -3.16
CA MET A 1 27.26 16.36 -3.59
C MET A 1 26.77 15.54 -2.40
N GLY A 2 25.80 16.06 -1.64
CA GLY A 2 25.35 15.42 -0.40
C GLY A 2 24.56 14.15 -0.69
N ILE A 3 24.82 13.09 0.07
CA ILE A 3 24.09 11.83 -0.02
C ILE A 3 22.68 12.10 0.50
N ASN A 4 21.67 12.08 -0.38
CA ASN A 4 20.28 12.25 0.02
C ASN A 4 19.80 10.94 0.66
N ASN A 5 19.86 10.87 1.99
CA ASN A 5 19.56 9.65 2.74
C ASN A 5 18.03 9.51 2.88
N LYS A 6 17.39 8.86 1.90
CA LYS A 6 15.95 8.56 1.99
C LYS A 6 15.70 7.64 3.19
N LYS A 7 14.84 8.08 4.11
CA LYS A 7 14.38 7.28 5.25
C LYS A 7 13.14 6.49 4.84
N ILE A 8 13.15 5.19 5.10
CA ILE A 8 12.03 4.29 4.83
C ILE A 8 11.67 3.60 6.14
N ILE A 9 10.39 3.62 6.49
CA ILE A 9 9.85 2.97 7.70
C ILE A 9 8.80 1.96 7.24
N ILE A 10 8.96 0.71 7.67
CA ILE A 10 8.03 -0.39 7.40
C ILE A 10 7.43 -0.82 8.73
N LEU A 11 6.10 -0.77 8.85
CA LEU A 11 5.39 -1.23 10.04
C LEU A 11 4.80 -2.62 9.80
N LEU A 12 5.14 -3.58 10.65
CA LEU A 12 4.67 -4.96 10.60
C LEU A 12 3.86 -5.29 11.87
N GLY A 13 2.92 -6.24 11.76
CA GLY A 13 2.05 -6.62 12.87
C GLY A 13 0.73 -7.25 12.42
N PRO A 14 -0.01 -7.92 13.33
CA PRO A 14 -1.22 -8.66 12.98
C PRO A 14 -2.34 -7.74 12.45
N PRO A 15 -3.36 -8.28 11.76
CA PRO A 15 -4.55 -7.52 11.37
C PRO A 15 -5.19 -6.83 12.60
N GLY A 16 -5.66 -5.59 12.43
CA GLY A 16 -6.26 -4.82 13.52
C GLY A 16 -5.28 -4.21 14.54
N SER A 17 -3.95 -4.41 14.40
CA SER A 17 -2.97 -3.89 15.38
C SER A 17 -2.70 -2.37 15.29
N GLY A 18 -3.46 -1.61 14.48
CA GLY A 18 -3.32 -0.16 14.37
C GLY A 18 -2.15 0.34 13.50
N LYS A 19 -1.56 -0.51 12.64
CA LYS A 19 -0.43 -0.12 11.78
C LYS A 19 -0.72 1.09 10.89
N GLY A 20 -1.87 1.09 10.20
CA GLY A 20 -2.27 2.21 9.34
C GLY A 20 -2.37 3.51 10.13
N THR A 21 -3.05 3.49 11.28
CA THR A 21 -3.15 4.63 12.19
C THR A 21 -1.78 5.15 12.62
N GLN A 22 -0.87 4.27 13.03
CA GLN A 22 0.48 4.68 13.45
C GLN A 22 1.33 5.16 12.27
N ALA A 23 1.19 4.57 11.09
CA ALA A 23 1.89 4.99 9.88
C ALA A 23 1.46 6.39 9.44
N THR A 24 0.16 6.71 9.49
CA THR A 24 -0.35 8.07 9.23
C THR A 24 0.26 9.09 10.20
N LEU A 25 0.23 8.80 11.50
CA LEU A 25 0.78 9.71 12.52
C LEU A 25 2.31 9.89 12.38
N LEU A 26 3.04 8.82 12.04
CA LEU A 26 4.48 8.88 11.80
C LEU A 26 4.81 9.68 10.53
N ALA A 27 4.03 9.48 9.47
CA ALA A 27 4.19 10.21 8.21
C ALA A 27 4.00 11.72 8.44
N GLU A 28 2.94 12.12 9.12
CA GLU A 28 2.70 13.53 9.48
C GLU A 28 3.81 14.11 10.35
N LYS A 29 4.23 13.38 11.40
CA LYS A 29 5.23 13.86 12.35
C LYS A 29 6.65 13.97 11.77
N LEU A 30 6.98 13.13 10.80
CA LEU A 30 8.32 13.05 10.21
C LEU A 30 8.41 13.68 8.81
N ASP A 31 7.31 14.27 8.32
CA ASP A 31 7.19 14.79 6.96
C ASP A 31 7.57 13.74 5.91
N LEU A 32 7.02 12.54 6.08
CA LEU A 32 7.21 11.40 5.17
C LEU A 32 5.95 11.13 4.37
N TYR A 33 6.12 10.54 3.19
CA TYR A 33 5.00 10.06 2.40
C TYR A 33 4.42 8.77 3.00
N TYR A 34 3.10 8.76 3.27
CA TYR A 34 2.38 7.56 3.66
C TYR A 34 2.07 6.70 2.43
N PHE A 35 2.63 5.50 2.38
CA PHE A 35 2.40 4.54 1.30
C PHE A 35 1.70 3.29 1.85
N GLU A 36 0.49 3.04 1.38
CA GLU A 36 -0.31 1.87 1.73
C GLU A 36 -0.69 1.07 0.48
N THR A 37 -0.21 -0.16 0.39
CA THR A 37 -0.47 -1.04 -0.75
C THR A 37 -1.93 -1.45 -0.85
N SER A 38 -2.63 -1.61 0.29
CA SER A 38 -4.04 -1.97 0.36
C SER A 38 -4.90 -0.97 -0.41
N ASN A 39 -4.71 0.34 -0.19
CA ASN A 39 -5.47 1.38 -0.88
C ASN A 39 -5.30 1.32 -2.39
N ILE A 40 -4.09 1.06 -2.89
CA ILE A 40 -3.84 0.96 -4.33
C ILE A 40 -4.56 -0.25 -4.92
N ILE A 41 -4.49 -1.39 -4.23
CA ILE A 41 -5.16 -2.62 -4.65
C ILE A 41 -6.68 -2.44 -4.60
N GLU A 42 -7.22 -1.86 -3.52
CA GLU A 42 -8.65 -1.57 -3.38
C GLU A 42 -9.13 -0.61 -4.47
N MET A 43 -8.40 0.47 -4.74
CA MET A 43 -8.71 1.39 -5.83
C MET A 43 -8.70 0.68 -7.19
N ALA A 44 -7.70 -0.19 -7.43
CA ALA A 44 -7.67 -1.00 -8.64
C ALA A 44 -8.94 -1.86 -8.68
N VAL A 45 -9.16 -2.75 -7.71
CA VAL A 45 -10.32 -3.65 -7.61
C VAL A 45 -11.65 -2.91 -7.81
N HIS A 46 -11.89 -1.81 -7.09
CA HIS A 46 -13.14 -1.04 -7.19
C HIS A 46 -13.31 -0.28 -8.51
N SER A 47 -12.23 0.00 -9.23
CA SER A 47 -12.28 0.65 -10.54
C SER A 47 -12.46 -0.34 -11.70
N HIS A 48 -12.44 -1.65 -11.45
CA HIS A 48 -12.61 -2.65 -12.51
C HIS A 48 -14.06 -2.69 -13.01
N ARG A 49 -14.18 -2.90 -14.33
CA ARG A 49 -15.45 -3.28 -14.98
C ARG A 49 -15.57 -4.81 -14.88
N ALA A 50 -16.78 -5.31 -14.66
CA ALA A 50 -17.10 -6.73 -14.36
C ALA A 50 -16.63 -7.80 -15.38
N GLU A 51 -15.91 -7.41 -16.44
CA GLU A 51 -15.42 -8.31 -17.50
C GLU A 51 -13.88 -8.34 -17.59
N GLU A 52 -13.17 -7.60 -16.73
CA GLU A 52 -11.71 -7.58 -16.72
C GLU A 52 -11.13 -8.69 -15.84
N TYR A 53 -10.11 -9.39 -16.36
CA TYR A 53 -9.38 -10.45 -15.66
C TYR A 53 -7.88 -10.20 -15.73
N VAL A 54 -7.15 -10.65 -14.72
CA VAL A 54 -5.69 -10.72 -14.71
C VAL A 54 -5.27 -12.18 -14.72
N GLU A 55 -4.31 -12.53 -15.60
CA GLU A 55 -3.70 -13.86 -15.63
C GLU A 55 -2.32 -13.80 -14.96
N ALA A 56 -2.14 -14.60 -13.91
CA ALA A 56 -0.88 -14.74 -13.20
C ALA A 56 -0.66 -16.23 -12.89
N ASP A 57 0.56 -16.73 -13.12
CA ASP A 57 0.93 -18.14 -12.93
C ASP A 57 0.00 -19.15 -13.63
N GLY A 58 -0.55 -18.76 -14.79
CA GLY A 58 -1.49 -19.57 -15.56
C GLY A 58 -2.90 -19.66 -14.97
N GLN A 59 -3.19 -18.89 -13.91
CA GLN A 59 -4.51 -18.78 -13.31
C GLN A 59 -5.14 -17.43 -13.65
N LYS A 60 -6.42 -17.45 -14.04
CA LYS A 60 -7.21 -16.24 -14.29
C LYS A 60 -7.91 -15.80 -13.01
N TYR A 61 -7.74 -14.53 -12.68
CA TYR A 61 -8.39 -13.84 -11.57
C TYR A 61 -9.34 -12.81 -12.15
N THR A 62 -10.63 -13.01 -11.94
CA THR A 62 -11.66 -12.02 -12.23
C THR A 62 -11.86 -11.15 -10.99
N PHE A 63 -12.02 -9.85 -11.18
CA PHE A 63 -12.30 -8.90 -10.11
C PHE A 63 -13.79 -8.66 -9.94
#